data_AF-X6N5K3-F1
#
_entry.id   AF-X6N5K3-F1
#
_cell.length_a   1.000
_cell.length_b   1.000
_cell.length_c   1.000
_cell.angle_alpha   90.00
_cell.angle_beta   90.00
_cell.angle_gamma   90.00
#
_symmetry.space_group_name_H-M   'P 1'
#
loop_
_entity.id
_entity.type
_entity.pdbx_description
1 polymer ?
#
loop_
_entity_poly.entity_id
_entity_poly.type
_entity_poly.pdbx_seq_one_letter_code
_entity_poly.pdbx_strand_id
1 'polypeptide(L)'
;MFFFYEYNELTSITDYLKDCLLKVSKTTLTLLSAKEKFILIQKKKKRPDIVEDYFELIVCYMKRTPLLVLQHVWLLEKIFVKGLDGMQMQHRRAFDSLCQFYKYAVALGRPVSRRNKEREKDKKRDEGELGESDSNTGSTDSRDSERDPRIIKLLHDHGRTLVFHIMKGLMYEVMLPSLSSLEQVLEEIYQLNKSTLKEQMKYCLEQLCNIFYLLHINICNFFTWPLMFVWMLCMHW
;
A
#
# COMPACT_ATOMS: atom_id res chain seq x y z
N MET A 1 -19.79 33.43 -22.05
CA MET A 1 -20.04 32.16 -22.76
C MET A 1 -18.71 31.46 -23.11
N PHE A 2 -17.83 31.27 -22.13
CA PHE A 2 -16.52 30.59 -22.32
C PHE A 2 -16.34 29.39 -21.37
N PHE A 3 -17.03 29.38 -20.21
CA PHE A 3 -16.97 28.29 -19.25
C PHE A 3 -17.49 26.94 -19.79
N PHE A 4 -18.49 26.91 -20.67
CA PHE A 4 -19.07 25.65 -21.16
C PHE A 4 -18.11 24.81 -22.03
N TYR A 5 -17.12 25.42 -22.68
CA TYR A 5 -16.15 24.70 -23.51
C TYR A 5 -15.06 24.03 -22.66
N GLU A 6 -14.52 24.72 -21.65
CA GLU A 6 -13.51 24.14 -20.74
C GLU A 6 -14.05 22.95 -19.95
N TYR A 7 -15.32 22.99 -19.51
CA TYR A 7 -15.92 21.86 -18.79
C TYR A 7 -16.12 20.61 -19.65
N ASN A 8 -16.38 20.76 -20.96
CA ASN A 8 -16.51 19.62 -21.88
C ASN A 8 -15.17 18.98 -22.24
N GLU A 9 -14.07 19.75 -22.26
CA GLU A 9 -12.73 19.19 -22.47
C GLU A 9 -12.24 18.40 -21.24
N LEU A 10 -12.53 18.89 -20.03
CA LEU A 10 -12.18 18.22 -18.78
C LEU A 10 -12.88 16.86 -18.58
N THR A 11 -14.15 16.75 -18.98
CA THR A 11 -14.87 15.46 -18.97
C THR A 11 -14.28 14.49 -19.99
N SER A 12 -13.98 14.96 -21.20
CA SER A 12 -13.33 14.16 -22.25
C SER A 12 -11.98 13.58 -21.81
N ILE A 13 -11.15 14.39 -21.13
CA ILE A 13 -9.84 13.94 -20.61
C ILE A 13 -10.01 12.90 -19.49
N THR A 14 -10.97 13.11 -18.59
CA THR A 14 -11.22 12.18 -17.48
C THR A 14 -11.68 10.81 -17.99
N ASP A 15 -12.57 10.80 -18.98
CA ASP A 15 -13.03 9.56 -19.63
C ASP A 15 -11.90 8.87 -20.40
N TYR A 16 -11.05 9.63 -21.08
CA TYR A 16 -9.85 9.07 -21.73
C TYR A 16 -8.90 8.41 -20.72
N LEU A 17 -8.59 9.11 -19.61
CA LEU A 17 -7.72 8.59 -18.55
C LEU A 17 -8.29 7.32 -17.90
N LYS A 18 -9.62 7.27 -17.72
CA LYS A 18 -10.35 6.09 -17.24
C LYS A 18 -10.18 4.91 -18.19
N ASP A 19 -10.40 5.13 -19.48
CA ASP A 19 -10.26 4.08 -20.50
C ASP A 19 -8.83 3.57 -20.59
N CYS A 20 -7.84 4.46 -20.49
CA CYS A 20 -6.43 4.09 -20.40
C CYS A 20 -6.15 3.22 -19.18
N LEU A 21 -6.60 3.63 -17.99
CA LEU A 21 -6.43 2.87 -16.75
C LEU A 21 -7.04 1.46 -16.87
N LEU A 22 -8.25 1.36 -17.42
CA LEU A 22 -8.94 0.08 -17.62
C LEU A 22 -8.23 -0.82 -18.62
N LYS A 23 -7.80 -0.28 -19.77
CA LYS A 23 -7.08 -1.04 -20.81
C LYS A 23 -5.73 -1.53 -20.32
N VAL A 24 -4.93 -0.66 -19.71
CA VAL A 24 -3.60 -1.03 -19.18
C VAL A 24 -3.77 -2.05 -18.07
N SER A 25 -4.69 -1.83 -17.12
CA SER A 25 -4.91 -2.77 -16.02
C SER A 25 -5.42 -4.12 -16.52
N LYS A 26 -6.32 -4.16 -17.51
CA LYS A 26 -6.77 -5.43 -18.10
C LYS A 26 -5.59 -6.22 -18.66
N THR A 27 -4.79 -5.61 -19.53
CA THR A 27 -3.64 -6.26 -20.17
C THR A 27 -2.61 -6.73 -19.15
N THR A 28 -2.23 -5.86 -18.22
CA THR A 28 -1.20 -6.18 -17.21
C THR A 28 -1.69 -7.23 -16.23
N LEU A 29 -2.92 -7.12 -15.71
CA LEU A 29 -3.46 -8.13 -14.79
C LEU A 29 -3.61 -9.49 -15.48
N THR A 30 -3.97 -9.54 -16.77
CA THR A 30 -3.97 -10.81 -17.53
C THR A 30 -2.56 -11.40 -17.62
N LEU A 31 -1.55 -10.58 -17.90
CA LEU A 31 -0.16 -11.03 -17.93
C LEU A 31 0.31 -11.56 -16.57
N LEU A 32 0.01 -10.86 -15.49
CA LEU A 32 0.38 -11.25 -14.13
C LEU A 32 -0.41 -12.47 -13.64
N SER A 33 -1.65 -12.67 -14.10
CA SER A 33 -2.52 -13.78 -13.68
C SER A 33 -2.07 -15.14 -14.22
N ALA A 34 -1.30 -15.17 -15.29
CA ALA A 34 -0.69 -16.40 -15.79
C ALA A 34 0.39 -16.87 -14.80
N LYS A 35 0.01 -17.77 -13.88
CA LYS A 35 0.84 -18.26 -12.76
C LYS A 35 2.26 -18.65 -13.18
N GLU A 36 2.40 -19.33 -14.32
CA GLU A 36 3.71 -19.69 -14.89
C GLU A 36 4.55 -18.47 -15.28
N LYS A 37 3.93 -17.47 -15.95
CA LYS A 37 4.62 -16.23 -16.34
C LYS A 37 4.99 -15.39 -15.12
N PHE A 38 4.13 -15.34 -14.12
CA PHE A 38 4.39 -14.60 -12.89
C PHE A 38 5.49 -15.24 -12.05
N ILE A 39 5.48 -16.57 -11.92
CA ILE A 39 6.58 -17.31 -11.30
C ILE A 39 7.89 -17.12 -12.09
N LEU A 40 7.84 -17.04 -13.43
CA LEU A 40 9.01 -16.73 -14.25
C LEU A 40 9.53 -15.30 -14.01
N ILE A 41 8.63 -14.31 -13.87
CA ILE A 41 8.99 -12.94 -13.51
C ILE A 41 9.70 -12.92 -12.15
N GLN A 42 9.11 -13.59 -11.15
CA GLN A 42 9.66 -13.66 -9.79
C GLN A 42 10.97 -14.44 -9.69
N LYS A 43 11.02 -15.66 -10.22
CA LYS A 43 12.15 -16.58 -10.03
C LYS A 43 13.27 -16.38 -11.04
N LYS A 44 12.95 -15.99 -12.28
CA LYS A 44 13.94 -15.84 -13.36
C LYS A 44 14.31 -14.39 -13.66
N LYS A 45 13.86 -13.43 -12.83
CA LYS A 45 14.07 -11.98 -13.03
C LYS A 45 13.69 -11.50 -14.44
N LYS A 46 12.79 -12.22 -15.12
CA LYS A 46 12.39 -11.88 -16.48
C LYS A 46 11.29 -10.83 -16.38
N ARG A 47 11.66 -9.57 -16.55
CA ARG A 47 10.76 -8.41 -16.62
C ARG A 47 10.09 -7.96 -15.30
N PRO A 48 10.87 -7.66 -14.25
CA PRO A 48 10.34 -6.99 -13.05
C PRO A 48 9.96 -5.52 -13.32
N ASP A 49 10.48 -4.93 -14.40
CA ASP A 49 10.13 -3.61 -14.95
C ASP A 49 8.63 -3.45 -15.18
N ILE A 50 7.95 -4.46 -15.73
CA ILE A 50 6.50 -4.41 -15.95
C ILE A 50 5.74 -4.23 -14.63
N VAL A 51 6.21 -4.85 -13.55
CA VAL A 51 5.57 -4.73 -12.22
C VAL A 51 5.88 -3.36 -11.64
N GLU A 52 7.15 -2.94 -11.68
CA GLU A 52 7.59 -1.59 -11.26
C GLU A 52 6.77 -0.49 -11.95
N ASP A 53 6.80 -0.43 -13.28
CA ASP A 53 6.12 0.58 -14.09
C ASP A 53 4.61 0.58 -13.87
N TYR A 54 4.01 -0.61 -13.75
CA TYR A 54 2.57 -0.73 -13.54
C TYR A 54 2.16 -0.17 -12.18
N PHE A 55 2.84 -0.59 -11.09
CA PHE A 55 2.47 -0.11 -9.77
C PHE A 55 2.81 1.38 -9.58
N GLU A 56 3.87 1.90 -10.21
CA GLU A 56 4.15 3.34 -10.27
C GLU A 56 3.04 4.11 -10.99
N LEU A 57 2.56 3.60 -12.13
CA LEU A 57 1.43 4.20 -12.85
C LEU A 57 0.18 4.26 -11.96
N ILE A 58 -0.16 3.16 -11.28
CA ILE A 58 -1.32 3.12 -10.38
C ILE A 58 -1.16 4.12 -9.22
N VAL A 59 0.03 4.21 -8.62
CA VAL A 59 0.33 5.22 -7.59
C VAL A 59 0.13 6.64 -8.14
N CYS A 60 0.57 6.92 -9.36
CA CYS A 60 0.33 8.20 -10.02
C CYS A 60 -1.16 8.52 -10.14
N TYR A 61 -2.00 7.54 -10.53
CA TYR A 61 -3.46 7.69 -10.55
C TYR A 61 -4.04 7.97 -9.16
N MET A 62 -3.57 7.29 -8.11
CA MET A 62 -4.03 7.53 -6.73
C MET A 62 -3.65 8.92 -6.21
N LYS A 63 -2.46 9.40 -6.58
CA LYS A 63 -1.97 10.74 -6.23
C LYS A 63 -2.73 11.82 -6.98
N ARG A 64 -2.88 11.71 -8.30
CA ARG A 64 -3.41 12.78 -9.15
C ARG A 64 -4.93 12.76 -9.23
N THR A 65 -5.55 11.58 -9.33
CA THR A 65 -6.99 11.40 -9.55
C THR A 65 -7.57 10.34 -8.61
N PRO A 66 -7.54 10.52 -7.28
CA PRO A 66 -8.00 9.52 -6.31
C PRO A 66 -9.48 9.16 -6.48
N LEU A 67 -10.32 10.13 -6.89
CA LEU A 67 -11.75 9.90 -7.12
C LEU A 67 -11.99 8.91 -8.26
N LEU A 68 -11.19 8.95 -9.32
CA LEU A 68 -11.30 8.01 -10.44
C LEU A 68 -11.01 6.58 -9.97
N VAL A 69 -9.99 6.40 -9.12
CA VAL A 69 -9.66 5.08 -8.55
C VAL A 69 -10.78 4.60 -7.61
N LEU A 70 -11.32 5.49 -6.77
CA LEU A 70 -12.42 5.19 -5.86
C LEU A 70 -13.75 4.92 -6.56
N GLN A 71 -13.99 5.48 -7.75
CA GLN A 71 -15.14 5.11 -8.59
C GLN A 71 -15.02 3.67 -9.13
N HIS A 72 -13.81 3.13 -9.19
CA HIS A 72 -13.49 1.81 -9.71
C HIS A 72 -12.87 0.90 -8.64
N VAL A 73 -13.47 0.85 -7.43
CA VAL A 73 -12.94 0.01 -6.33
C VAL A 73 -12.80 -1.46 -6.72
N TRP A 74 -13.69 -2.01 -7.55
CA TRP A 74 -13.56 -3.39 -8.03
C TRP A 74 -12.24 -3.63 -8.79
N LEU A 75 -11.72 -2.61 -9.49
CA LEU A 75 -10.44 -2.69 -10.17
C LEU A 75 -9.32 -2.56 -9.15
N LEU A 76 -9.43 -1.61 -8.23
CA LEU A 76 -8.49 -1.46 -7.12
C LEU A 76 -8.33 -2.76 -6.34
N GLU A 77 -9.42 -3.45 -6.03
CA GLU A 77 -9.41 -4.75 -5.36
C GLU A 77 -8.65 -5.80 -6.16
N LYS A 78 -8.88 -5.91 -7.47
CA LYS A 78 -8.13 -6.83 -8.33
C LYS A 78 -6.64 -6.53 -8.34
N ILE A 79 -6.27 -5.25 -8.40
CA ILE A 79 -4.87 -4.80 -8.33
C ILE A 79 -4.30 -5.10 -6.95
N PHE A 80 -5.06 -4.87 -5.88
CA PHE A 80 -4.67 -5.11 -4.50
C PHE A 80 -4.35 -6.58 -4.26
N VAL A 81 -5.27 -7.47 -4.63
CA VAL A 81 -5.08 -8.93 -4.54
C VAL A 81 -3.88 -9.34 -5.37
N LYS A 82 -3.73 -8.79 -6.59
CA LYS A 82 -2.62 -9.17 -7.45
C LYS A 82 -1.27 -8.68 -6.95
N GLY A 83 -1.22 -7.54 -6.29
CA GLY A 83 -0.04 -7.06 -5.59
C GLY A 83 0.42 -8.00 -4.48
N LEU A 84 -0.49 -8.76 -3.85
CA LEU A 84 -0.15 -9.62 -2.71
C LEU A 84 0.74 -10.77 -3.19
N ASP A 85 0.44 -11.31 -4.37
CA ASP A 85 1.30 -12.27 -5.05
C ASP A 85 2.72 -11.68 -5.26
N GLY A 86 2.81 -10.37 -5.53
CA GLY A 86 4.04 -9.62 -5.76
C GLY A 86 4.88 -9.35 -4.51
N MET A 87 4.30 -9.44 -3.30
CA MET A 87 5.01 -9.17 -2.05
C MET A 87 6.12 -10.21 -1.72
N GLN A 88 6.24 -11.27 -2.52
CA GLN A 88 7.32 -12.26 -2.42
C GLN A 88 8.44 -12.02 -3.47
N MET A 89 8.36 -10.91 -4.21
CA MET A 89 9.30 -10.63 -5.30
C MET A 89 10.66 -10.18 -4.78
N GLN A 90 11.72 -10.84 -5.25
CA GLN A 90 13.11 -10.52 -4.91
C GLN A 90 13.73 -9.48 -5.89
N HIS A 91 12.98 -8.42 -6.17
CA HIS A 91 13.45 -7.31 -7.00
C HIS A 91 13.13 -5.99 -6.32
N ARG A 92 14.17 -5.28 -5.87
CA ARG A 92 14.06 -4.12 -4.98
C ARG A 92 13.10 -3.05 -5.49
N ARG A 93 13.29 -2.56 -6.72
CA ARG A 93 12.49 -1.43 -7.24
C ARG A 93 11.02 -1.79 -7.40
N ALA A 94 10.73 -2.87 -8.14
CA ALA A 94 9.38 -3.44 -8.21
C ALA A 94 8.72 -3.67 -6.83
N PHE A 95 9.47 -4.14 -5.84
CA PHE A 95 8.98 -4.32 -4.47
C PHE A 95 8.70 -2.98 -3.77
N ASP A 96 9.56 -1.98 -3.93
CA ASP A 96 9.35 -0.63 -3.41
C ASP A 96 8.11 0.00 -4.07
N SER A 97 7.89 -0.17 -5.38
CA SER A 97 6.69 0.29 -6.09
C SER A 97 5.41 -0.40 -5.58
N LEU A 98 5.48 -1.70 -5.25
CA LEU A 98 4.39 -2.42 -4.57
C LEU A 98 4.10 -1.84 -3.18
N CYS A 99 5.13 -1.57 -2.38
CA CYS A 99 4.97 -0.96 -1.05
C CYS A 99 4.35 0.43 -1.16
N GLN A 100 4.79 1.26 -2.12
CA GLN A 100 4.17 2.55 -2.40
C GLN A 100 2.70 2.39 -2.79
N PHE A 101 2.37 1.43 -3.65
CA PHE A 101 0.99 1.13 -3.99
C PHE A 101 0.14 0.83 -2.75
N TYR A 102 0.58 -0.07 -1.86
CA TYR A 102 -0.17 -0.38 -0.63
C TYR A 102 -0.30 0.83 0.29
N LYS A 103 0.78 1.59 0.46
CA LYS A 103 0.77 2.84 1.23
C LYS A 103 -0.34 3.78 0.73
N TYR A 104 -0.36 4.07 -0.58
CA TYR A 104 -1.35 4.97 -1.16
C TYR A 104 -2.76 4.36 -1.17
N ALA A 105 -2.91 3.07 -1.41
CA ALA A 105 -4.21 2.38 -1.38
C ALA A 105 -4.85 2.46 0.01
N VAL A 106 -4.07 2.31 1.07
CA VAL A 106 -4.54 2.46 2.45
C VAL A 106 -4.85 3.92 2.77
N ALA A 107 -3.98 4.85 2.34
CA ALA A 107 -4.21 6.29 2.48
C ALA A 107 -5.48 6.76 1.77
N LEU A 108 -5.97 6.02 0.76
CA LEU A 108 -7.26 6.29 0.11
C LEU A 108 -8.46 6.17 1.07
N GLY A 109 -8.35 5.38 2.12
CA GLY A 109 -9.40 5.22 3.13
C GLY A 109 -9.43 6.33 4.17
N ARG A 110 -8.33 7.10 4.27
CA ARG A 110 -8.23 8.19 5.24
C ARG A 110 -9.07 9.39 4.80
N PRO A 111 -9.65 10.12 5.77
CA PRO A 111 -10.42 11.31 5.48
C PRO A 111 -9.60 12.39 4.75
N VAL A 112 -10.28 13.11 3.86
CA VAL A 112 -9.69 14.09 2.92
C VAL A 112 -8.89 15.18 3.66
N SER A 113 -9.36 15.61 4.83
CA SER A 113 -8.70 16.63 5.67
C SER A 113 -7.28 16.23 6.09
N ARG A 114 -7.04 14.93 6.33
CA ARG A 114 -5.72 14.40 6.66
C ARG A 114 -4.86 14.19 5.41
N ARG A 115 -5.46 13.75 4.30
CA ARG A 115 -4.72 13.50 3.03
C ARG A 115 -4.07 14.78 2.46
N ASN A 116 -4.74 15.93 2.59
CA ASN A 116 -4.19 17.19 2.07
C ASN A 116 -2.91 17.63 2.81
N LYS A 117 -2.85 17.44 4.14
CA LYS A 117 -1.67 17.76 4.95
C LYS A 117 -0.45 16.91 4.57
N GLU A 118 -0.65 15.66 4.16
CA GLU A 118 0.45 14.77 3.75
C GLU A 118 0.96 15.11 2.35
N ARG A 119 0.07 15.46 1.42
CA ARG A 119 0.48 15.94 0.08
C ARG A 119 1.34 17.20 0.15
N GLU A 120 1.05 18.09 1.11
CA GLU A 120 1.87 19.28 1.36
C GLU A 120 3.27 18.92 1.89
N LYS A 121 3.37 17.90 2.75
CA LYS A 121 4.66 17.39 3.24
C LYS A 121 5.48 16.71 2.16
N ASP A 122 4.85 15.91 1.31
CA ASP A 122 5.55 15.21 0.22
C ASP A 122 6.06 16.19 -0.85
N LYS A 123 5.29 17.24 -1.19
CA LYS A 123 5.76 18.29 -2.10
C LYS A 123 7.00 19.02 -1.57
N LYS A 124 7.06 19.27 -0.27
CA LYS A 124 8.23 19.91 0.39
C LYS A 124 9.48 19.01 0.41
N ARG A 125 9.37 17.71 0.14
CA ARG A 125 10.51 16.79 0.07
C ARG A 125 11.12 16.69 -1.32
N ASP A 126 10.33 16.91 -2.37
CA ASP A 126 10.81 16.93 -3.76
C ASP A 126 11.38 18.30 -4.18
N GLU A 127 10.99 19.38 -3.50
CA GLU A 127 11.53 20.73 -3.69
C GLU A 127 12.45 21.08 -2.51
N GLY A 128 13.77 20.96 -2.70
CA GLY A 128 14.79 21.15 -1.66
C GLY A 128 14.56 22.35 -0.73
N GLU A 129 14.63 22.09 0.57
CA GLU A 129 14.37 22.99 1.69
C GLU A 129 15.10 24.34 1.61
N LEU A 130 14.34 25.44 1.59
CA LEU A 130 14.66 26.72 2.24
C LEU A 130 13.34 27.36 2.70
N GLY A 131 13.04 27.28 4.00
CA GLY A 131 11.93 28.04 4.57
C GLY A 131 11.36 27.46 5.86
N GLU A 132 11.98 27.80 6.99
CA GLU A 132 11.31 27.79 8.29
C GLU A 132 10.06 28.66 8.23
N SER A 133 8.93 28.11 8.64
CA SER A 133 7.75 28.90 8.98
C SER A 133 6.99 28.17 10.07
N ASP A 134 7.17 28.66 11.28
CA ASP A 134 6.33 28.40 12.43
C ASP A 134 4.91 28.89 12.16
N SER A 135 3.96 27.97 12.07
CA SER A 135 2.55 28.31 12.20
C SER A 135 1.88 27.33 13.15
N ASN A 136 1.80 27.77 14.39
CA ASN A 136 1.05 27.16 15.47
C ASN A 136 -0.45 27.47 15.25
N THR A 137 -1.20 26.57 14.64
CA THR A 137 -2.67 26.64 14.58
C THR A 137 -3.27 25.43 15.26
N GLY A 138 -3.65 25.62 16.53
CA GLY A 138 -4.58 24.75 17.23
C GLY A 138 -5.89 24.67 16.46
N SER A 139 -6.25 23.47 16.06
CA SER A 139 -7.51 23.15 15.40
C SER A 139 -8.28 22.21 16.32
N THR A 140 -9.34 22.77 16.88
CA THR A 140 -10.44 22.12 17.57
C THR A 140 -10.90 20.83 16.88
N ASP A 141 -11.09 19.81 17.71
CA ASP A 141 -11.72 18.55 17.40
C ASP A 141 -13.10 18.79 16.78
N SER A 142 -13.21 18.57 15.47
CA SER A 142 -14.49 18.56 14.80
C SER A 142 -14.60 17.34 13.90
N ARG A 143 -15.35 16.36 14.43
CA ARG A 143 -16.22 15.41 13.74
C ARG A 143 -15.51 14.42 12.82
N ASP A 144 -15.67 13.15 13.19
CA ASP A 144 -15.55 11.95 12.37
C ASP A 144 -15.63 12.23 10.87
N SER A 145 -14.48 12.57 10.31
CA SER A 145 -14.33 12.66 8.88
C SER A 145 -14.39 11.22 8.39
N GLU A 146 -15.54 10.89 7.80
CA GLU A 146 -15.95 9.53 7.45
C GLU A 146 -14.86 8.85 6.58
N ARG A 147 -14.31 7.75 7.10
CA ARG A 147 -13.36 6.91 6.37
C ARG A 147 -14.09 6.30 5.18
N ASP A 148 -13.42 6.12 4.03
CA ASP A 148 -14.08 5.51 2.88
C ASP A 148 -14.42 4.04 3.20
N PRO A 149 -15.71 3.66 3.31
CA PRO A 149 -16.10 2.33 3.76
C PRO A 149 -15.64 1.23 2.80
N ARG A 150 -15.38 1.57 1.53
CA ARG A 150 -14.94 0.61 0.52
C ARG A 150 -13.48 0.20 0.75
N ILE A 151 -12.64 1.14 1.19
CA ILE A 151 -11.24 0.85 1.55
C ILE A 151 -11.17 0.09 2.87
N ILE A 152 -12.03 0.44 3.83
CA ILE A 152 -12.15 -0.32 5.09
C ILE A 152 -12.55 -1.76 4.82
N LYS A 153 -13.54 -1.99 3.95
CA LYS A 153 -13.92 -3.33 3.52
C LYS A 153 -12.77 -4.06 2.82
N LEU A 154 -12.08 -3.41 1.89
CA LEU A 154 -10.92 -3.99 1.19
C LEU A 154 -9.84 -4.47 2.17
N LEU A 155 -9.55 -3.69 3.21
CA LEU A 155 -8.59 -4.05 4.25
C LEU A 155 -9.10 -5.09 5.23
N HIS A 156 -10.40 -5.13 5.49
CA HIS A 156 -10.99 -6.22 6.25
C HIS A 156 -10.82 -7.56 5.51
N ASP A 157 -11.09 -7.56 4.20
CA ASP A 157 -11.10 -8.78 3.39
C ASP A 157 -9.68 -9.28 3.08
N HIS A 158 -8.73 -8.37 2.81
CA HIS A 158 -7.38 -8.74 2.34
C HIS A 158 -6.23 -8.29 3.26
N GLY A 159 -6.51 -7.50 4.29
CA GLY A 159 -5.48 -6.89 5.14
C GLY A 159 -4.72 -7.90 6.00
N ARG A 160 -5.36 -8.99 6.45
CA ARG A 160 -4.66 -10.09 7.15
C ARG A 160 -3.54 -10.67 6.29
N THR A 161 -3.81 -10.93 5.02
CA THR A 161 -2.83 -11.46 4.06
C THR A 161 -1.71 -10.45 3.79
N LEU A 162 -2.05 -9.16 3.66
CA LEU A 162 -1.05 -8.10 3.52
C LEU A 162 -0.11 -8.03 4.73
N VAL A 163 -0.66 -7.96 5.95
CA VAL A 163 0.12 -7.90 7.19
C VAL A 163 0.98 -9.15 7.34
N PHE A 164 0.45 -10.33 7.00
CA PHE A 164 1.22 -11.57 7.01
C PHE A 164 2.41 -11.52 6.05
N HIS A 165 2.22 -11.05 4.81
CA HIS A 165 3.31 -10.89 3.85
C HIS A 165 4.36 -9.87 4.31
N ILE A 166 3.93 -8.76 4.90
CA ILE A 166 4.84 -7.78 5.48
C ILE A 166 5.68 -8.41 6.59
N MET A 167 5.05 -9.09 7.55
CA MET A 167 5.75 -9.76 8.65
C MET A 167 6.71 -10.84 8.15
N LYS A 168 6.28 -11.67 7.19
CA LYS A 168 7.15 -12.67 6.56
C LYS A 168 8.36 -12.00 5.89
N GLY A 169 8.13 -10.89 5.21
CA GLY A 169 9.19 -10.08 4.60
C GLY A 169 10.20 -9.59 5.64
N LEU A 170 9.72 -8.98 6.73
CA LEU A 170 10.55 -8.47 7.83
C LEU A 170 11.36 -9.59 8.53
N MET A 171 10.83 -10.81 8.58
CA MET A 171 11.48 -11.94 9.24
C MET A 171 12.47 -12.70 8.37
N TYR A 172 12.16 -12.93 7.09
CA TYR A 172 12.84 -13.97 6.29
C TYR A 172 13.31 -13.56 4.90
N GLU A 173 12.69 -12.57 4.25
CA GLU A 173 12.76 -12.45 2.79
C GLU A 173 13.15 -11.07 2.25
N VAL A 174 13.17 -10.01 3.08
CA VAL A 174 13.37 -8.65 2.58
C VAL A 174 14.84 -8.26 2.53
N MET A 175 15.25 -7.72 1.38
CA MET A 175 16.48 -6.97 1.29
C MET A 175 16.39 -5.79 2.26
N LEU A 176 17.29 -5.71 3.24
CA LEU A 176 17.41 -4.62 4.24
C LEU A 176 16.99 -3.21 3.75
N PRO A 177 17.31 -2.77 2.52
CA PRO A 177 16.89 -1.47 2.01
C PRO A 177 15.38 -1.21 1.89
N SER A 178 14.53 -2.23 1.87
CA SER A 178 13.08 -2.09 1.72
C SER A 178 12.30 -2.20 3.04
N LEU A 179 12.99 -2.33 4.18
CA LEU A 179 12.38 -2.39 5.51
C LEU A 179 11.55 -1.13 5.81
N SER A 180 12.11 0.05 5.53
CA SER A 180 11.41 1.33 5.71
C SER A 180 10.13 1.43 4.87
N SER A 181 10.12 0.81 3.69
CA SER A 181 8.94 0.81 2.81
C SER A 181 7.80 -0.01 3.42
N LEU A 182 8.12 -1.13 4.07
CA LEU A 182 7.14 -1.99 4.75
C LEU A 182 6.60 -1.36 6.03
N GLU A 183 7.46 -0.75 6.82
CA GLU A 183 7.06 0.00 8.00
C GLU A 183 6.07 1.12 7.65
N GLN A 184 6.33 1.85 6.56
CA GLN A 184 5.40 2.87 6.07
C GLN A 184 4.01 2.29 5.72
N VAL A 185 3.92 1.08 5.18
CA VAL A 185 2.62 0.45 4.91
C VAL A 185 1.90 0.11 6.23
N LEU A 186 2.60 -0.41 7.23
CA LEU A 186 2.01 -0.69 8.55
C LEU A 186 1.55 0.58 9.25
N GLU A 187 2.35 1.65 9.19
CA GLU A 187 2.01 2.97 9.69
C GLU A 187 0.73 3.49 9.01
N GLU A 188 0.61 3.31 7.68
CA GLU A 188 -0.62 3.70 6.98
C GLU A 188 -1.85 2.96 7.49
N ILE A 189 -1.74 1.65 7.73
CA ILE A 189 -2.85 0.83 8.26
C ILE A 189 -3.17 1.25 9.69
N TYR A 190 -2.15 1.55 10.52
CA TYR A 190 -2.34 2.00 11.89
C TYR A 190 -3.12 3.31 11.97
N GLN A 191 -2.69 4.30 11.20
CA GLN A 191 -3.33 5.62 11.14
C GLN A 191 -4.74 5.54 10.56
N LEU A 192 -5.00 4.59 9.66
CA LEU A 192 -6.34 4.35 9.17
C LEU A 192 -7.21 3.65 10.22
N ASN A 193 -6.76 2.54 10.80
CA ASN A 193 -7.51 1.82 11.83
C ASN A 193 -6.59 0.95 12.73
N LYS A 194 -6.16 1.52 13.86
CA LYS A 194 -5.35 0.85 14.88
C LYS A 194 -5.92 -0.50 15.36
N SER A 195 -7.23 -0.59 15.60
CA SER A 195 -7.82 -1.83 16.12
C SER A 195 -7.75 -2.96 15.10
N THR A 196 -8.01 -2.65 13.83
CA THR A 196 -7.87 -3.61 12.72
C THR A 196 -6.43 -4.09 12.57
N LEU A 197 -5.43 -3.19 12.61
CA LEU A 197 -4.03 -3.61 12.53
C LEU A 197 -3.66 -4.55 13.68
N LYS A 198 -4.06 -4.20 14.92
CA LYS A 198 -3.78 -5.02 16.10
C LYS A 198 -4.37 -6.43 15.98
N GLU A 199 -5.61 -6.55 15.52
CA GLU A 199 -6.26 -7.85 15.30
C GLU A 199 -5.52 -8.66 14.21
N GLN A 200 -5.18 -8.02 13.10
CA GLN A 200 -4.46 -8.67 11.99
C GLN A 200 -3.06 -9.14 12.41
N MET A 201 -2.30 -8.32 13.14
CA MET A 201 -0.98 -8.69 13.67
C MET A 201 -1.07 -9.84 14.67
N LYS A 202 -2.05 -9.79 15.59
CA LYS A 202 -2.29 -10.88 16.54
C LYS A 202 -2.53 -12.21 15.81
N TYR A 203 -3.41 -12.20 14.81
CA TYR A 203 -3.68 -13.37 13.99
C TYR A 203 -2.41 -13.90 13.31
N CYS A 204 -1.61 -13.02 12.70
CA CYS A 204 -0.38 -13.42 12.02
C CYS A 204 0.66 -14.02 12.98
N LEU A 205 0.83 -13.44 14.17
CA LEU A 205 1.71 -13.96 15.22
C LEU A 205 1.25 -15.33 15.71
N GLU A 206 -0.06 -15.54 15.92
CA GLU A 206 -0.62 -16.85 16.28
C GLU A 206 -0.34 -17.90 15.21
N GLN A 207 -0.50 -17.56 13.92
CA GLN A 207 -0.16 -18.47 12.82
C GLN A 207 1.33 -18.83 12.81
N LEU A 208 2.22 -17.86 13.02
CA LEU A 208 3.66 -18.10 13.08
C LEU A 208 4.04 -18.99 14.28
N CYS A 209 3.48 -18.73 15.46
CA CYS A 209 3.67 -19.58 16.65
C CYS A 209 3.22 -21.02 16.39
N ASN A 210 2.07 -21.21 15.76
CA ASN A 210 1.58 -22.54 15.39
C ASN A 210 2.53 -23.25 14.44
N ILE A 211 3.09 -22.54 13.45
CA ILE A 211 4.08 -23.11 12.53
C ILE A 211 5.36 -23.50 13.28
N PHE A 212 5.89 -22.65 14.16
CA PHE A 212 7.08 -22.96 14.95
C PHE A 212 6.88 -24.18 15.86
N TYR A 213 5.71 -24.25 16.50
CA TYR A 213 5.33 -25.40 17.32
C TYR A 213 5.29 -26.69 16.51
N LEU A 214 4.65 -26.68 15.33
CA LEU A 214 4.57 -27.84 14.43
C LEU A 214 5.95 -28.28 13.91
N LEU A 215 6.87 -27.33 13.70
CA LEU A 215 8.23 -27.63 13.23
C LEU A 215 9.18 -28.05 14.37
N HIS A 216 8.70 -28.14 15.62
CA HIS A 216 9.53 -28.37 16.80
C HIS A 216 10.72 -27.39 16.91
N ILE A 217 10.59 -26.19 16.34
CA ILE A 217 11.61 -25.15 16.45
C ILE A 217 11.53 -24.60 17.87
N ASN A 218 12.62 -24.73 18.64
CA ASN A 218 12.68 -24.15 19.96
C ASN A 218 12.66 -22.62 19.84
N ILE A 219 11.49 -22.03 20.12
CA ILE A 219 11.21 -20.60 19.99
C ILE A 219 12.25 -19.77 20.76
N CYS A 220 12.74 -20.27 21.89
CA CYS A 220 13.75 -19.60 22.72
C CYS A 220 15.10 -19.38 22.00
N ASN A 221 15.42 -20.19 20.98
CA ASN A 221 16.67 -20.03 20.22
C ASN A 221 16.50 -19.19 18.95
N PHE A 222 15.26 -19.01 18.47
CA PHE A 222 14.96 -18.31 17.21
C PHE A 222 14.52 -16.85 17.42
N PHE A 223 14.17 -16.46 18.65
CA PHE A 223 13.98 -15.06 19.06
C PHE A 223 15.33 -14.32 19.06
N THR A 224 15.88 -14.13 17.87
CA THR A 224 16.87 -13.11 17.59
C THR A 224 16.16 -11.74 17.47
N TRP A 225 16.95 -10.68 17.54
CA TRP A 225 16.54 -9.27 17.56
C TRP A 225 15.35 -8.86 16.66
N PRO A 226 15.15 -9.38 15.43
CA PRO A 226 14.04 -8.95 14.57
C PRO A 226 12.64 -9.32 15.11
N LEU A 227 12.49 -10.50 15.70
CA LEU A 227 11.22 -10.95 16.31
C LEU A 227 10.95 -10.21 17.63
N MET A 228 12.01 -9.96 18.41
CA MET A 228 11.92 -9.05 19.56
C MET A 228 11.55 -7.63 19.14
N PHE A 229 12.07 -7.13 18.01
CA PHE A 229 11.75 -5.79 17.50
C PHE A 229 10.29 -5.70 17.07
N VAL A 230 9.77 -6.69 16.34
CA VAL A 230 8.34 -6.77 16.00
C VAL A 230 7.50 -6.88 17.27
N TRP A 231 7.93 -7.67 18.25
CA TRP A 231 7.20 -7.83 19.52
C TRP A 231 7.25 -6.56 20.39
N MET A 232 8.38 -5.86 20.42
CA MET A 232 8.54 -4.56 21.10
C MET A 232 7.75 -3.46 20.40
N LEU A 233 7.71 -3.43 19.06
CA LEU A 233 6.81 -2.57 18.30
C LEU A 233 5.34 -2.87 18.64
N CYS A 234 4.96 -4.14 18.74
CA CYS A 234 3.61 -4.53 19.16
C CYS A 234 3.28 -4.20 20.62
N MET A 235 4.27 -4.10 21.52
CA MET A 235 4.08 -3.79 22.94
C MET A 235 4.08 -2.28 23.23
N HIS A 236 4.78 -1.48 22.42
CA HIS A 236 4.80 -0.03 22.55
C HIS A 236 3.69 0.67 21.74
N TRP A 237 2.89 -0.05 20.94
CA TRP A 237 1.78 0.47 20.14
C TRP A 237 0.41 0.04 20.69
#